data_AF-A0A3B0MHX4-F1
#
_entry.id   AF-A0A3B0MHX4-F1
#
_cell.length_a   1.000
_cell.length_b   1.000
_cell.length_c   1.000
_cell.angle_alpha   90.00
_cell.angle_beta   90.00
_cell.angle_gamma   90.00
#
_symmetry.space_group_name_H-M   'P 1'
#
loop_
_entity.id
_entity.type
_entity.pdbx_description
1 polymer ?
#
loop_
_entity_poly.entity_id
_entity_poly.type
_entity_poly.pdbx_seq_one_letter_code
_entity_poly.pdbx_strand_id
1 'polypeptide(L)'
;MTRWVFIRIYKAKTAANARRFLRDLNRACPMAIHRVLTDNGKEFTDRLFGLRKRAATGKHEFDRLCAELDIEHRLSPPMHPQTNGMVERFNVRIEAKPPFPF
;
A
#
# COMPACT_ATOMS: atom_id res chain seq x y z
N MET A 1 -0.96 -20.85 -7.05
CA MET A 1 -1.00 -19.39 -6.79
C MET A 1 -0.88 -19.18 -5.29
N THR A 2 0.22 -18.64 -4.79
CA THR A 2 0.44 -18.46 -3.35
C THR A 2 -0.19 -17.14 -2.93
N ARG A 3 -1.26 -17.18 -2.12
CA ARG A 3 -1.90 -15.96 -1.58
C ARG A 3 -1.48 -15.80 -0.13
N TRP A 4 -0.49 -14.94 0.10
CA TRP A 4 -0.02 -14.58 1.43
C TRP A 4 -0.51 -13.18 1.79
N VAL A 5 -0.83 -12.98 3.07
CA VAL A 5 -1.39 -11.73 3.57
C VAL A 5 -0.67 -11.32 4.85
N PHE A 6 -0.33 -10.04 4.93
CA PHE A 6 0.28 -9.42 6.11
C PHE A 6 -0.55 -8.21 6.50
N ILE A 7 -0.90 -8.12 7.78
CA ILE A 7 -1.78 -7.08 8.31
C ILE A 7 -1.12 -6.42 9.51
N ARG A 8 -1.18 -5.09 9.54
CA ARG A 8 -0.86 -4.28 10.72
C ARG A 8 -1.89 -3.17 10.83
N ILE A 9 -2.25 -2.83 12.07
CA ILE A 9 -3.18 -1.74 12.38
C ILE A 9 -2.37 -0.58 12.93
N TYR A 10 -2.62 0.62 12.41
CA TYR A 10 -2.00 1.86 12.86
C TYR A 10 -3.09 2.86 13.27
N LYS A 11 -2.80 3.69 14.29
CA LYS A 11 -3.74 4.71 14.79
C LYS A 11 -3.95 5.89 13.81
N ALA A 12 -3.04 6.08 12.85
CA ALA A 12 -3.08 7.23 11.95
C ALA A 12 -2.60 6.86 10.53
N LYS A 13 -3.22 7.49 9.53
CA LYS A 13 -2.91 7.34 8.10
C LYS A 13 -1.80 8.33 7.70
N THR A 14 -0.53 7.94 7.89
CA THR A 14 0.65 8.80 7.68
C THR A 14 1.75 8.09 6.87
N ALA A 15 2.60 8.87 6.20
CA ALA A 15 3.76 8.35 5.45
C ALA A 15 4.73 7.55 6.32
N ALA A 16 4.99 8.01 7.54
CA ALA A 16 5.84 7.31 8.50
C ALA A 16 5.29 5.91 8.84
N ASN A 17 3.97 5.77 9.01
CA ASN A 17 3.33 4.49 9.27
C ASN A 17 3.35 3.58 8.04
N ALA A 18 3.11 4.11 6.83
CA ALA A 18 3.23 3.35 5.59
C ALA A 18 4.66 2.83 5.38
N ARG A 19 5.67 3.66 5.64
CA ARG A 19 7.09 3.26 5.59
C ARG A 19 7.40 2.16 6.60
N ARG A 20 6.90 2.29 7.84
CA ARG A 20 7.07 1.26 8.86
C ARG A 20 6.40 -0.05 8.45
N PHE A 21 5.21 0.02 7.86
CA PHE A 21 4.51 -1.15 7.33
C PHE A 21 5.34 -1.88 6.28
N LEU A 22 5.85 -1.18 5.26
CA LEU A 22 6.67 -1.81 4.21
C LEU A 22 7.93 -2.47 4.77
N ARG A 23 8.58 -1.85 5.75
CA ARG A 23 9.74 -2.45 6.42
C ARG A 23 9.38 -3.75 7.14
N ASP A 24 8.29 -3.73 7.91
CA ASP A 24 7.84 -4.90 8.66
C ASP A 24 7.37 -6.02 7.71
N LEU A 25 6.70 -5.63 6.61
CA LEU A 25 6.29 -6.51 5.53
C LEU A 25 7.51 -7.18 4.88
N ASN A 26 8.53 -6.43 4.48
CA ASN A 26 9.73 -6.97 3.85
C ASN A 26 10.49 -7.95 4.76
N ARG A 27 10.47 -7.72 6.08
CA ARG A 27 11.07 -8.65 7.06
C ARG A 27 10.27 -9.94 7.24
N ALA A 28 8.94 -9.86 7.16
CA ALA A 28 8.05 -11.00 7.38
C ALA A 28 7.76 -11.80 6.11
N CYS A 29 7.96 -11.20 4.93
CA CYS A 29 7.62 -11.82 3.66
C CYS A 29 8.53 -13.03 3.40
N PRO A 30 7.98 -14.23 3.13
CA PRO A 30 8.78 -15.41 2.83
C PRO A 30 9.37 -15.39 1.40
N MET A 31 9.19 -14.29 0.66
CA MET A 31 9.69 -14.10 -0.70
C MET A 31 10.20 -12.67 -0.92
N ALA A 32 11.06 -12.50 -1.92
CA ALA A 32 11.52 -11.19 -2.35
C ALA A 32 10.36 -10.38 -2.94
N ILE A 33 10.24 -9.12 -2.51
CA ILE A 33 9.27 -8.16 -3.03
C ILE A 33 9.98 -7.36 -4.12
N HIS A 34 9.55 -7.48 -5.37
CA HIS A 34 10.12 -6.69 -6.48
C HIS A 34 9.27 -5.47 -6.86
N ARG A 35 7.97 -5.52 -6.57
CA ARG A 35 7.00 -4.47 -6.94
C ARG A 35 5.96 -4.28 -5.85
N VAL A 36 5.62 -3.01 -5.61
CA VAL A 36 4.49 -2.62 -4.76
C VAL A 36 3.56 -1.74 -5.58
N LEU A 37 2.26 -2.04 -5.53
CA LEU A 37 1.19 -1.24 -6.13
C LEU A 37 0.35 -0.61 -5.02
N THR A 38 0.23 0.72 -5.01
CA THR A 38 -0.65 1.46 -4.08
C THR A 38 -1.58 2.39 -4.83
N ASP A 39 -2.56 2.97 -4.14
CA ASP A 39 -3.28 4.13 -4.64
C ASP A 39 -2.43 5.41 -4.53
N ASN A 40 -3.01 6.55 -4.93
CA ASN A 40 -2.38 7.86 -4.88
C ASN A 40 -2.59 8.57 -3.53
N GLY A 41 -2.74 7.80 -2.44
CA GLY A 41 -2.86 8.32 -1.08
C GLY A 41 -1.61 9.07 -0.63
N LYS A 42 -1.81 10.13 0.16
CA LYS A 42 -0.73 11.01 0.66
C LYS A 42 0.28 10.29 1.57
N GLU A 43 -0.08 9.10 2.07
CA GLU A 43 0.76 8.22 2.86
C GLU A 43 1.71 7.36 2.01
N PHE A 44 1.46 7.25 0.70
CA PHE A 44 2.29 6.47 -0.23
C PHE A 44 3.07 7.37 -1.19
N THR A 45 2.55 8.54 -1.53
CA THR A 45 3.20 9.44 -2.49
C THR A 45 2.87 10.92 -2.24
N ASP A 46 3.74 11.79 -2.72
CA ASP A 46 3.49 13.24 -2.85
C ASP A 46 2.75 13.61 -4.15
N ARG A 47 2.54 12.65 -5.04
CA ARG A 47 1.78 12.78 -6.29
C ARG A 47 0.27 12.69 -6.02
N LEU A 48 -0.35 13.81 -5.68
CA LEU A 48 -1.82 13.90 -5.58
C LEU A 48 -2.49 14.07 -6.96
N PHE A 49 -3.63 13.41 -7.14
CA PHE A 49 -4.55 13.71 -8.23
C PHE A 49 -5.34 14.99 -7.91
N GLY A 50 -5.48 15.89 -8.89
CA GLY A 50 -6.60 16.83 -8.93
C GLY A 50 -6.37 18.32 -8.72
N LEU A 51 -5.15 18.89 -8.70
CA LEU A 51 -5.01 20.36 -8.81
C LEU A 51 -3.69 20.88 -9.41
N ARG A 52 -2.60 20.12 -9.34
CA ARG A 52 -1.39 20.28 -10.17
C ARG A 52 -0.78 18.90 -10.33
N LYS A 53 -0.53 18.43 -11.57
CA LYS A 53 0.32 17.27 -11.81
C LYS A 53 1.71 17.58 -11.23
N ARG A 54 1.93 17.31 -9.95
CA ARG A 54 3.27 17.33 -9.37
C ARG A 54 3.94 16.04 -9.83
N ALA A 55 5.09 16.17 -10.48
CA ALA A 55 5.95 15.02 -10.73
C ALA A 55 6.28 14.38 -9.38
N ALA A 56 6.31 13.04 -9.33
CA ALA A 56 6.77 12.34 -8.13
C ALA A 56 8.21 12.81 -7.86
N THR A 57 8.45 13.39 -6.69
CA THR A 57 9.78 13.96 -6.42
C THR A 57 10.80 12.88 -6.07
N GLY A 58 10.34 11.66 -5.78
CA GLY A 58 11.16 10.58 -5.22
C GLY A 58 11.62 10.84 -3.79
N LYS A 59 11.22 11.97 -3.18
CA LYS A 59 11.63 12.36 -1.81
C LYS A 59 10.69 11.84 -0.73
N HIS A 60 9.49 11.39 -1.12
CA HIS A 60 8.53 10.84 -0.19
C HIS A 60 9.13 9.65 0.57
N GLU A 61 8.85 9.54 1.88
CA GLU A 61 9.56 8.56 2.74
C GLU A 61 9.28 7.11 2.33
N PHE A 62 8.10 6.87 1.75
CA PHE A 62 7.73 5.57 1.20
C PHE A 62 8.54 5.24 -0.06
N ASP A 63 8.61 6.19 -1.01
CA ASP A 63 9.40 6.05 -2.23
C ASP A 63 10.88 5.81 -1.93
N ARG A 64 11.44 6.54 -0.96
CA ARG A 64 12.83 6.35 -0.50
C ARG A 64 13.08 4.95 0.03
N LEU A 65 12.17 4.41 0.85
CA LEU A 65 12.33 3.05 1.35
C LEU A 65 12.17 2.01 0.22
N CYS A 66 11.25 2.21 -0.72
CA CYS A 66 11.14 1.35 -1.89
C CYS A 66 12.47 1.31 -2.67
N ALA A 67 13.09 2.47 -2.92
CA ALA A 67 14.39 2.54 -3.59
C ALA A 67 15.52 1.89 -2.76
N GLU A 68 15.56 2.11 -1.44
CA GLU A 68 16.52 1.47 -0.52
C GLU A 68 16.42 -0.07 -0.54
N LEU A 69 15.24 -0.61 -0.79
CA LEU A 69 14.96 -2.05 -0.82
C LEU A 69 14.94 -2.66 -2.23
N ASP A 70 15.29 -1.89 -3.27
CA ASP A 70 15.18 -2.28 -4.68
C ASP A 70 13.76 -2.77 -5.08
N ILE A 71 12.75 -2.08 -4.55
CA ILE A 71 11.34 -2.32 -4.82
C ILE A 71 10.84 -1.25 -5.79
N GLU A 72 10.33 -1.66 -6.95
CA GLU A 72 9.67 -0.75 -7.86
C GLU A 72 8.29 -0.35 -7.30
N HIS A 73 8.12 0.94 -7.00
CA HIS A 73 6.85 1.48 -6.53
C HIS A 73 5.99 1.96 -7.72
N ARG A 74 4.81 1.35 -7.88
CA ARG A 74 3.82 1.74 -8.90
C ARG A 74 2.58 2.32 -8.23
N LEU A 75 2.03 3.37 -8.83
CA LEU A 75 0.76 3.94 -8.43
C LEU A 75 -0.34 3.40 -9.34
N SER A 76 -1.50 3.09 -8.76
CA SER A 76 -2.66 2.69 -9.53
C SER A 76 -3.10 3.84 -10.45
N PRO A 77 -3.48 3.53 -11.70
CA PRO A 77 -4.02 4.54 -12.58
C PRO A 77 -5.28 5.16 -11.97
N PRO A 78 -5.47 6.47 -12.10
CA PRO A 78 -6.70 7.13 -11.66
C PRO A 78 -7.91 6.48 -12.33
N MET A 79 -8.99 6.29 -11.58
CA MET A 79 -10.26 5.75 -12.09
C MET A 79 -10.22 4.31 -12.61
N HIS A 80 -9.26 3.48 -12.16
CA HIS A 80 -9.27 2.02 -12.38
C HIS A 80 -9.36 1.22 -11.07
N PRO A 81 -10.58 1.08 -10.49
CA PRO A 81 -10.80 0.30 -9.25
C PRO A 81 -10.29 -1.15 -9.34
N GLN A 82 -10.37 -1.74 -10.54
CA GLN A 82 -10.03 -3.13 -10.79
C GLN A 82 -8.55 -3.49 -10.53
N THR A 83 -7.63 -2.51 -10.57
CA THR A 83 -6.20 -2.79 -10.30
C THR A 83 -5.93 -3.15 -8.83
N ASN A 84 -6.84 -2.80 -7.93
CA ASN A 84 -6.77 -3.14 -6.51
C ASN A 84 -7.76 -4.24 -6.10
N GLY A 85 -8.40 -4.93 -7.05
CA GLY A 85 -9.49 -5.86 -6.76
C GLY A 85 -9.14 -7.02 -5.81
N MET A 86 -7.86 -7.40 -5.69
CA MET A 86 -7.44 -8.39 -4.69
C MET A 86 -7.48 -7.86 -3.25
N VAL A 87 -7.02 -6.62 -3.04
CA VAL A 87 -7.07 -6.01 -1.70
C VAL A 87 -8.50 -5.64 -1.33
N GLU A 88 -9.29 -5.15 -2.27
CA GLU A 88 -10.70 -4.82 -2.02
C GLU A 88 -11.51 -6.06 -1.61
N ARG A 89 -11.36 -7.18 -2.33
CA ARG A 89 -12.00 -8.46 -1.95
C ARG A 89 -11.52 -8.97 -0.59
N PHE A 90 -10.27 -8.71 -0.24
CA PHE A 90 -9.75 -9.06 1.08
C PHE A 90 -10.37 -8.18 2.17
N ASN A 91 -10.46 -6.87 1.93
CA ASN A 91 -11.06 -5.90 2.85
C ASN A 91 -12.52 -6.24 3.15
N VAL A 92 -13.31 -6.57 2.12
CA VAL A 92 -14.69 -7.04 2.31
C VAL A 92 -14.76 -8.28 3.20
N ARG A 93 -13.79 -9.21 3.08
CA ARG A 93 -13.77 -10.43 3.91
C ARG A 93 -13.42 -10.16 5.38
N ILE A 94 -12.56 -9.19 5.66
CA ILE A 94 -12.22 -8.82 7.04
C ILE A 94 -13.29 -7.91 7.68
N GLU A 95 -14.02 -7.14 6.86
CA GLU A 95 -15.12 -6.27 7.31
C GLU A 95 -16.44 -7.00 7.51
N ALA A 96 -16.61 -8.18 6.91
CA ALA A 96 -17.76 -9.04 7.14
C ALA A 96 -17.88 -9.35 8.64
N LYS A 97 -18.79 -8.63 9.32
CA LYS A 97 -19.20 -8.94 10.70
C LYS A 97 -19.57 -10.43 10.77
N PRO A 98 -19.18 -11.16 11.84
CA PRO A 98 -19.74 -12.48 12.07
C PRO A 98 -21.27 -12.36 12.09
N PRO A 99 -22.00 -13.34 11.53
CA PRO A 99 -23.45 -13.23 11.34
C PRO A 99 -24.25 -13.16 12.65
N PHE A 100 -23.62 -13.28 13.82
CA PHE A 100 -24.29 -13.16 15.11
C PHE A 100 -23.40 -12.47 16.15
N PRO A 101 -23.96 -11.59 17.00
CA PRO A 101 -23.25 -11.09 18.17
C PRO A 101 -23.20 -12.20 19.22
N PHE A 102 -22.00 -12.48 19.74
CA PHE A 102 -21.84 -12.96 21.11
C PHE A 102 -21.61 -11.73 21.98
#